data_AF-A0A6N6N4X1-F1
#
_entry.id   AF-A0A6N6N4X1-F1
#
_cell.length_a   1.000
_cell.length_b   1.000
_cell.length_c   1.000
_cell.angle_alpha   90.00
_cell.angle_beta   90.00
_cell.angle_gamma   90.00
#
_symmetry.space_group_name_H-M   'P 1'
#
loop_
_entity.id
_entity.type
_entity.pdbx_description
1 polymer ?
#
loop_
_entity_poly.entity_id
_entity_poly.type
_entity_poly.pdbx_seq_one_letter_code
_entity_poly.pdbx_strand_id
1 'polypeptide(L)'
;MKQLNNLIKDIVNRITANLREPDMKVGEYVDGLIPHDSHSIYYAFYALTTEHPLSFQFTHSSLAGTYFLGKCEVELSVVYKSDIRGDELKKKGTVVKVNGADLELFQDERISIRHSFLVKTLVHNNSHDAENVEIFRILNTLSLHYANIHGTSVEGCYIAPFATVDLCTCRNCIVGDFSYVQAGDLSGERIEPGRIWIRQPGVFELNYQHDRNVLDKFISMDANKRPKGVFMDFCESHKADFEPVYNAAQPEISQEIPDTSFVSHYSVLKGDCAVGENVLVAQRAFIDNSRLGDGSNAQENCYIINSNYEGMNVTAHGGKVINCDLGRKTFTGFNSFLHGTEDARVKVGRNCVIMPHTIIDAVEAIEIPDGSLVWGYIRTQEDLKNNTIALEEFSKRNSLSLGRMSFTGDAEAFVNGFAHRIEHILEENGAYFDGSPETAGHAQKTQEVSYNTVQAYMGGEYKGLCPTMLIKPLTH
;
A
#
# COMPACT_ATOMS: atom_id res chain seq x y z
N MET A 1 26.66 -13.36 -11.35
CA MET A 1 26.21 -12.45 -10.27
C MET A 1 27.13 -11.25 -10.05
N LYS A 2 28.34 -11.19 -10.63
CA LYS A 2 29.25 -10.04 -10.49
C LYS A 2 28.57 -8.70 -10.79
N GLN A 3 27.78 -8.64 -11.87
CA GLN A 3 27.08 -7.40 -12.28
C GLN A 3 25.97 -7.02 -11.30
N LEU A 4 25.21 -8.00 -10.79
CA LEU A 4 24.21 -7.75 -9.74
C LEU A 4 24.86 -7.19 -8.46
N ASN A 5 25.99 -7.75 -8.02
CA ASN A 5 26.68 -7.25 -6.83
C ASN A 5 27.23 -5.82 -7.02
N ASN A 6 27.75 -5.52 -8.22
CA ASN A 6 28.16 -4.15 -8.56
C ASN A 6 26.98 -3.18 -8.54
N LEU A 7 25.84 -3.58 -9.12
CA LEU A 7 24.61 -2.79 -9.11
C LEU A 7 24.15 -2.49 -7.68
N ILE A 8 24.06 -3.51 -6.83
CA ILE A 8 23.67 -3.35 -5.42
C ILE A 8 24.62 -2.39 -4.70
N LYS A 9 25.93 -2.56 -4.87
CA LYS A 9 26.94 -1.68 -4.28
C LYS A 9 26.77 -0.23 -4.71
N ASP A 10 26.54 0.01 -6.00
CA ASP A 10 26.33 1.36 -6.54
C ASP A 10 25.05 2.01 -6.02
N ILE A 11 23.96 1.24 -5.94
CA ILE A 11 22.69 1.69 -5.33
C ILE A 11 22.95 2.08 -3.87
N VAL A 12 23.55 1.21 -3.07
CA VAL A 12 23.85 1.47 -1.65
C VAL A 12 24.69 2.74 -1.49
N ASN A 13 25.73 2.93 -2.31
CA ASN A 13 26.58 4.12 -2.26
C ASN A 13 25.79 5.41 -2.57
N ARG A 14 24.92 5.38 -3.59
CA ARG A 14 24.10 6.55 -3.96
C ARG A 14 23.12 6.91 -2.86
N ILE A 15 22.40 5.93 -2.31
CA ILE A 15 21.45 6.17 -1.22
C ILE A 15 22.20 6.69 0.02
N THR A 16 23.34 6.09 0.37
CA THR A 16 24.18 6.53 1.50
C THR A 16 24.66 7.98 1.32
N ALA A 17 25.01 8.39 0.09
CA ALA A 17 25.42 9.76 -0.18
C ALA A 17 24.28 10.77 0.03
N ASN A 18 23.05 10.41 -0.32
CA ASN A 18 21.86 11.23 -0.06
C ASN A 18 21.53 11.29 1.44
N LEU A 19 21.63 10.16 2.14
CA LEU A 19 21.33 10.02 3.58
C LEU A 19 22.54 10.27 4.49
N ARG A 20 23.54 11.03 4.03
CA ARG A 20 24.71 11.42 4.85
C ARG A 20 24.28 12.23 6.07
N GLU A 21 23.30 13.09 5.90
CA GLU A 21 22.62 13.83 6.97
C GLU A 21 21.16 13.41 6.83
N PRO A 22 20.76 12.30 7.46
CA PRO A 22 20.92 12.07 8.91
C PRO A 22 21.78 10.85 9.33
N ASP A 23 22.92 10.61 8.66
CA ASP A 23 23.93 9.56 8.97
C ASP A 23 23.39 8.12 9.03
N MET A 24 22.84 7.65 7.90
CA MET A 24 22.38 6.27 7.78
C MET A 24 23.33 5.40 6.97
N LYS A 25 23.75 4.28 7.59
CA LYS A 25 24.54 3.24 6.93
C LYS A 25 23.63 2.27 6.16
N VAL A 26 23.29 2.63 4.93
CA VAL A 26 22.35 1.86 4.08
C VAL A 26 22.81 0.41 3.87
N GLY A 27 24.12 0.17 3.76
CA GLY A 27 24.69 -1.17 3.56
C GLY A 27 24.25 -2.20 4.60
N GLU A 28 24.14 -1.81 5.87
CA GLU A 28 23.73 -2.72 6.96
C GLU A 28 22.30 -3.25 6.77
N TYR A 29 21.45 -2.52 6.07
CA TYR A 29 20.06 -2.89 5.79
C TYR A 29 19.91 -3.74 4.52
N VAL A 30 20.89 -3.69 3.62
CA VAL A 30 20.87 -4.39 2.33
C VAL A 30 21.67 -5.69 2.37
N ASP A 31 22.78 -5.72 3.09
CA ASP A 31 23.73 -6.83 3.13
C ASP A 31 23.07 -8.11 3.63
N GLY A 32 22.82 -9.07 2.73
CA GLY A 32 22.16 -10.34 3.04
C GLY A 32 20.65 -10.24 3.25
N LEU A 33 20.00 -9.15 2.82
CA LEU A 33 18.55 -8.99 2.92
C LEU A 33 17.80 -9.93 1.97
N ILE A 34 18.34 -10.12 0.77
CA ILE A 34 17.82 -11.05 -0.23
C ILE A 34 18.88 -12.15 -0.43
N PRO A 35 18.52 -13.45 -0.28
CA PRO A 35 19.45 -14.52 -0.61
C PRO A 35 19.85 -14.42 -2.09
N HIS A 36 21.16 -14.43 -2.39
CA HIS A 36 21.69 -14.14 -3.73
C HIS A 36 21.04 -14.95 -4.87
N ASP A 37 20.79 -16.24 -4.67
CA ASP A 37 20.16 -17.08 -5.69
C ASP A 37 18.69 -16.70 -5.95
N SER A 38 18.02 -16.06 -4.99
CA SER A 38 16.62 -15.61 -5.12
C SER A 38 16.43 -14.67 -6.30
N HIS A 39 17.44 -13.87 -6.66
CA HIS A 39 17.37 -12.96 -7.80
C HIS A 39 17.23 -13.67 -9.16
N SER A 40 17.58 -14.96 -9.23
CA SER A 40 17.54 -15.74 -10.48
C SER A 40 16.44 -16.80 -10.53
N ILE A 41 15.82 -17.15 -9.40
CA ILE A 41 14.82 -18.25 -9.37
C ILE A 41 13.38 -17.77 -9.48
N TYR A 42 13.10 -16.48 -9.21
CA TYR A 42 11.75 -15.93 -9.32
C TYR A 42 11.57 -15.18 -10.63
N TYR A 43 10.47 -15.47 -11.32
CA TYR A 43 9.98 -14.64 -12.43
C TYR A 43 9.53 -13.27 -11.93
N ALA A 44 9.62 -12.27 -12.79
CA ALA A 44 8.85 -11.05 -12.67
C ALA A 44 7.62 -11.14 -13.60
N PHE A 45 6.63 -10.27 -13.41
CA PHE A 45 5.37 -10.32 -14.12
C PHE A 45 4.97 -8.92 -14.58
N TYR A 46 4.46 -8.78 -15.80
CA TYR A 46 3.88 -7.54 -16.27
C TYR A 46 2.47 -7.79 -16.81
N ALA A 47 1.54 -6.93 -16.44
CA ALA A 47 0.15 -7.01 -16.84
C ALA A 47 -0.05 -6.51 -18.27
N LEU A 48 -0.93 -7.15 -19.01
CA LEU A 48 -1.47 -6.75 -20.30
C LEU A 48 -2.97 -6.53 -20.16
N THR A 49 -3.44 -5.38 -20.65
CA THR A 49 -4.84 -4.95 -20.60
C THR A 49 -5.11 -3.94 -21.71
N THR A 50 -6.37 -3.86 -22.13
CA THR A 50 -6.88 -2.86 -23.08
C THR A 50 -7.24 -1.54 -22.41
N GLU A 51 -7.42 -1.52 -21.08
CA GLU A 51 -7.97 -0.38 -20.36
C GLU A 51 -6.94 0.71 -20.04
N HIS A 52 -5.69 0.29 -19.77
CA HIS A 52 -4.62 1.19 -19.37
C HIS A 52 -3.51 1.22 -20.44
N PRO A 53 -3.06 2.42 -20.87
CA PRO A 53 -1.93 2.54 -21.77
C PRO A 53 -0.69 1.81 -21.23
N LEU A 54 -0.27 0.74 -21.90
CA LEU A 54 0.87 -0.08 -21.50
C LEU A 54 2.20 0.59 -21.89
N SER A 55 3.19 0.61 -21.00
CA SER A 55 4.59 0.88 -21.39
C SER A 55 5.56 0.41 -20.31
N PHE A 56 6.39 -0.58 -20.61
CA PHE A 56 7.42 -1.05 -19.69
C PHE A 56 8.82 -0.90 -20.28
N GLN A 57 9.71 -0.26 -19.54
CA GLN A 57 11.12 -0.16 -19.88
C GLN A 57 11.97 -0.67 -18.72
N PHE A 58 12.69 -1.75 -18.94
CA PHE A 58 13.57 -2.34 -17.94
C PHE A 58 15.01 -2.26 -18.44
N THR A 59 15.91 -1.64 -17.67
CA THR A 59 17.31 -1.43 -18.08
C THR A 59 18.25 -1.72 -16.92
N HIS A 60 19.12 -2.72 -17.09
CA HIS A 60 20.16 -3.08 -16.12
C HIS A 60 19.65 -3.22 -14.67
N SER A 61 18.56 -3.98 -14.49
CA SER A 61 17.85 -4.10 -13.23
C SER A 61 17.57 -5.56 -12.86
N SER A 62 17.38 -5.85 -11.58
CA SER A 62 16.84 -7.13 -11.07
C SER A 62 15.38 -6.94 -10.70
N LEU A 63 14.48 -7.77 -11.22
CA LEU A 63 13.02 -7.62 -11.04
C LEU A 63 12.38 -8.81 -10.30
N ALA A 64 13.17 -9.71 -9.73
CA ALA A 64 12.75 -11.02 -9.23
C ALA A 64 11.49 -10.98 -8.32
N GLY A 65 10.44 -11.69 -8.73
CA GLY A 65 9.18 -11.82 -7.99
C GLY A 65 8.25 -10.61 -8.07
N THR A 66 8.59 -9.57 -8.84
CA THR A 66 7.85 -8.30 -8.87
C THR A 66 6.75 -8.30 -9.92
N TYR A 67 5.63 -7.66 -9.61
CA TYR A 67 4.48 -7.47 -10.50
C TYR A 67 4.42 -6.01 -10.98
N PHE A 68 4.16 -5.82 -12.26
CA PHE A 68 4.07 -4.52 -12.91
C PHE A 68 2.71 -4.35 -13.61
N LEU A 69 2.08 -3.19 -13.47
CA LEU A 69 0.84 -2.82 -14.15
C LEU A 69 0.94 -1.34 -14.60
N GLY A 70 0.40 -1.03 -15.79
CA GLY A 70 0.37 0.33 -16.33
C GLY A 70 1.67 0.77 -17.04
N LYS A 71 2.19 1.95 -16.68
CA LYS A 71 3.40 2.54 -17.27
C LYS A 71 4.54 2.65 -16.26
N CYS A 72 5.62 1.92 -16.48
CA CYS A 72 6.76 1.92 -15.58
C CYS A 72 8.10 1.81 -16.31
N GLU A 73 9.07 2.62 -15.88
CA GLU A 73 10.48 2.43 -16.19
C GLU A 73 11.26 2.03 -14.94
N VAL A 74 12.10 1.00 -15.05
CA VAL A 74 13.00 0.53 -13.99
C VAL A 74 14.43 0.49 -14.52
N GLU A 75 15.26 1.41 -14.05
CA GLU A 75 16.64 1.57 -14.48
C GLU A 75 17.60 1.45 -13.31
N LEU A 76 18.66 0.65 -13.48
CA LEU A 76 19.77 0.55 -12.51
C LEU A 76 19.24 0.32 -11.09
N SER A 77 18.27 -0.58 -10.94
CA SER A 77 17.55 -0.80 -9.68
C SER A 77 17.37 -2.29 -9.36
N VAL A 78 17.13 -2.57 -8.08
CA VAL A 78 16.69 -3.87 -7.60
C VAL A 78 15.27 -3.73 -7.09
N VAL A 79 14.33 -4.44 -7.70
CA VAL A 79 12.93 -4.47 -7.30
C VAL A 79 12.56 -5.93 -7.06
N TYR A 80 12.36 -6.30 -5.79
CA TYR A 80 12.23 -7.68 -5.37
C TYR A 80 10.91 -7.94 -4.66
N LYS A 81 10.09 -8.84 -5.22
CA LYS A 81 8.77 -9.22 -4.69
C LYS A 81 7.83 -8.04 -4.42
N SER A 82 8.03 -6.94 -5.12
CA SER A 82 7.24 -5.72 -4.99
C SER A 82 6.00 -5.76 -5.90
N ASP A 83 5.12 -4.80 -5.72
CA ASP A 83 3.99 -4.50 -6.62
C ASP A 83 4.13 -3.08 -7.11
N ILE A 84 4.23 -2.90 -8.42
CA ILE A 84 4.36 -1.60 -9.06
C ILE A 84 3.10 -1.39 -9.90
N ARG A 85 2.16 -0.61 -9.36
CA ARG A 85 0.84 -0.40 -9.93
C ARG A 85 0.69 1.01 -10.48
N GLY A 86 0.50 1.10 -11.78
CA GLY A 86 0.28 2.34 -12.51
C GLY A 86 -1.05 2.39 -13.27
N ASP A 87 -2.07 1.73 -12.75
CA ASP A 87 -3.46 1.82 -13.20
C ASP A 87 -4.10 3.17 -12.85
N GLU A 88 -3.69 3.80 -11.74
CA GLU A 88 -4.15 5.14 -11.33
C GLU A 88 -3.33 6.30 -11.94
N LEU A 89 -2.42 6.02 -12.88
CA LEU A 89 -1.61 7.06 -13.53
C LEU A 89 -2.45 7.98 -14.41
N LYS A 90 -2.14 9.27 -14.37
CA LYS A 90 -2.83 10.31 -15.15
C LYS A 90 -2.54 10.15 -16.64
N LYS A 91 -3.57 10.40 -17.47
CA LYS A 91 -3.47 10.32 -18.93
C LYS A 91 -3.05 11.67 -19.51
N LYS A 92 -2.48 11.65 -20.71
CA LYS A 92 -2.20 12.86 -21.50
C LYS A 92 -3.49 13.69 -21.65
N GLY A 93 -3.37 15.01 -21.50
CA GLY A 93 -4.50 15.95 -21.55
C GLY A 93 -5.26 16.07 -20.23
N THR A 94 -4.96 15.25 -19.22
CA THR A 94 -5.47 15.49 -17.86
C THR A 94 -4.96 16.84 -17.36
N VAL A 95 -5.85 17.64 -16.79
CA VAL A 95 -5.52 18.92 -16.14
C VAL A 95 -5.51 18.72 -14.63
N VAL A 96 -4.37 18.94 -14.01
CA VAL A 96 -4.20 18.89 -12.55
C VAL A 96 -4.06 20.29 -11.98
N LYS A 97 -4.77 20.52 -10.87
CA LYS A 97 -4.75 21.81 -10.17
C LYS A 97 -3.66 21.79 -9.11
N VAL A 98 -2.66 22.64 -9.27
CA VAL A 98 -1.52 22.75 -8.37
C VAL A 98 -1.36 24.21 -7.95
N ASN A 99 -1.49 24.51 -6.66
CA ASN A 99 -1.33 25.85 -6.10
C ASN A 99 -2.13 26.95 -6.83
N GLY A 100 -3.34 26.61 -7.32
CA GLY A 100 -4.21 27.52 -8.06
C GLY A 100 -3.87 27.70 -9.55
N ALA A 101 -2.91 26.94 -10.07
CA ALA A 101 -2.60 26.85 -11.49
C ALA A 101 -3.11 25.53 -12.09
N ASP A 102 -3.55 25.58 -13.34
CA ASP A 102 -3.95 24.41 -14.13
C ASP A 102 -2.73 23.93 -14.93
N LEU A 103 -2.28 22.70 -14.65
CA LEU A 103 -1.19 22.04 -15.38
C LEU A 103 -1.77 20.92 -16.24
N GLU A 104 -1.70 21.09 -17.56
CA GLU A 104 -2.08 20.05 -18.51
C GLU A 104 -0.91 19.08 -18.75
N LEU A 105 -1.19 17.79 -18.71
CA LEU A 105 -0.21 16.75 -19.05
C LEU A 105 -0.01 16.68 -20.56
N PHE A 106 1.24 16.82 -21.02
CA PHE A 106 1.64 16.66 -22.42
C PHE A 106 1.91 15.21 -22.80
N GLN A 107 2.12 14.34 -21.81
CA GLN A 107 2.33 12.90 -21.95
C GLN A 107 1.52 12.14 -20.89
N ASP A 108 1.25 10.86 -21.15
CA ASP A 108 0.75 9.99 -20.09
C ASP A 108 1.81 9.92 -18.99
N GLU A 109 1.35 9.96 -17.75
CA GLU A 109 2.20 9.80 -16.59
C GLU A 109 2.84 8.41 -16.57
N ARG A 110 4.03 8.31 -15.96
CA ARG A 110 4.72 7.04 -15.75
C ARG A 110 5.38 6.96 -14.37
N ILE A 111 5.51 5.74 -13.87
CA ILE A 111 6.35 5.42 -12.71
C ILE A 111 7.81 5.35 -13.17
N SER A 112 8.72 6.03 -12.48
CA SER A 112 10.15 5.99 -12.76
C SER A 112 10.93 5.54 -11.53
N ILE A 113 11.47 4.32 -11.59
CA ILE A 113 12.27 3.72 -10.52
C ILE A 113 13.74 3.68 -10.96
N ARG A 114 14.58 4.48 -10.30
CA ARG A 114 15.99 4.63 -10.67
C ARG A 114 16.90 4.55 -9.46
N HIS A 115 18.03 3.85 -9.60
CA HIS A 115 19.05 3.73 -8.55
C HIS A 115 18.48 3.30 -7.18
N SER A 116 17.45 2.47 -7.18
CA SER A 116 16.66 2.16 -5.99
C SER A 116 16.64 0.67 -5.66
N PHE A 117 16.40 0.36 -4.40
CA PHE A 117 16.32 -0.99 -3.86
C PHE A 117 14.99 -1.16 -3.12
N LEU A 118 14.03 -1.84 -3.73
CA LEU A 118 12.68 -2.04 -3.20
C LEU A 118 12.47 -3.52 -2.87
N VAL A 119 12.01 -3.81 -1.66
CA VAL A 119 11.80 -5.18 -1.17
C VAL A 119 10.40 -5.34 -0.62
N LYS A 120 9.57 -6.11 -1.32
CA LYS A 120 8.15 -6.31 -0.98
C LYS A 120 7.43 -4.98 -0.75
N THR A 121 7.74 -4.00 -1.58
CA THR A 121 7.18 -2.65 -1.50
C THR A 121 5.96 -2.59 -2.41
N LEU A 122 4.89 -1.96 -1.96
CA LEU A 122 3.82 -1.53 -2.85
C LEU A 122 4.11 -0.11 -3.32
N VAL A 123 4.04 0.09 -4.64
CA VAL A 123 4.05 1.40 -5.30
C VAL A 123 2.71 1.53 -6.01
N HIS A 124 1.91 2.52 -5.64
CA HIS A 124 0.56 2.71 -6.18
C HIS A 124 0.16 4.18 -6.22
N ASN A 125 -1.02 4.47 -6.78
CA ASN A 125 -1.53 5.80 -7.05
C ASN A 125 -0.66 6.56 -8.09
N ASN A 126 -0.56 7.88 -7.99
CA ASN A 126 0.07 8.73 -8.98
C ASN A 126 0.80 9.93 -8.35
N SER A 127 1.60 10.65 -9.13
CA SER A 127 2.37 11.79 -8.66
C SER A 127 1.47 12.92 -8.16
N HIS A 128 1.70 13.30 -6.90
CA HIS A 128 1.19 14.53 -6.28
C HIS A 128 2.29 15.60 -6.17
N ASP A 129 3.45 15.38 -6.82
CA ASP A 129 4.56 16.32 -6.88
C ASP A 129 4.24 17.46 -7.85
N ALA A 130 4.08 18.66 -7.31
CA ALA A 130 3.87 19.89 -8.07
C ALA A 130 5.00 20.18 -9.08
N GLU A 131 6.23 19.73 -8.80
CA GLU A 131 7.38 19.92 -9.69
C GLU A 131 7.34 18.95 -10.88
N ASN A 132 6.61 17.85 -10.78
CA ASN A 132 6.49 16.88 -11.86
C ASN A 132 5.21 16.03 -11.80
N VAL A 133 4.21 16.46 -12.56
CA VAL A 133 2.90 15.78 -12.66
C VAL A 133 2.87 14.63 -13.68
N GLU A 134 3.93 14.46 -14.47
CA GLU A 134 4.04 13.42 -15.52
C GLU A 134 4.97 12.27 -15.13
N ILE A 135 5.72 12.40 -14.02
CA ILE A 135 6.65 11.37 -13.54
C ILE A 135 6.39 11.13 -12.06
N PHE A 136 5.86 9.95 -11.75
CA PHE A 136 5.82 9.42 -10.40
C PHE A 136 7.20 8.86 -10.03
N ARG A 137 7.99 9.61 -9.27
CA ARG A 137 9.43 9.42 -9.13
C ARG A 137 9.79 8.59 -7.90
N ILE A 138 10.63 7.57 -8.11
CA ILE A 138 11.32 6.81 -7.06
C ILE A 138 12.81 6.77 -7.42
N LEU A 139 13.60 7.62 -6.77
CA LEU A 139 15.01 7.83 -7.08
C LEU A 139 15.88 7.63 -5.84
N ASN A 140 17.02 6.95 -5.98
CA ASN A 140 17.97 6.77 -4.88
C ASN A 140 17.29 6.34 -3.56
N THR A 141 16.39 5.36 -3.61
CA THR A 141 15.54 5.00 -2.47
C THR A 141 15.74 3.55 -2.04
N LEU A 142 15.85 3.33 -0.73
CA LEU A 142 15.75 2.00 -0.11
C LEU A 142 14.36 1.88 0.52
N SER A 143 13.55 0.93 0.06
CA SER A 143 12.25 0.63 0.65
C SER A 143 12.18 -0.84 1.09
N LEU A 144 11.73 -1.06 2.31
CA LEU A 144 11.72 -2.37 2.96
C LEU A 144 10.32 -2.99 3.01
N HIS A 145 10.27 -4.14 3.68
CA HIS A 145 9.18 -5.10 3.63
C HIS A 145 7.82 -4.47 3.95
N TYR A 146 6.85 -4.65 3.05
CA TYR A 146 5.46 -4.21 3.20
C TYR A 146 5.32 -2.69 3.40
N ALA A 147 6.33 -1.92 2.98
CA ALA A 147 6.21 -0.49 2.89
C ALA A 147 5.31 -0.08 1.72
N ASN A 148 4.60 1.03 1.88
CA ASN A 148 3.73 1.62 0.87
C ASN A 148 4.32 2.96 0.41
N ILE A 149 4.58 3.08 -0.88
CA ILE A 149 4.84 4.35 -1.57
C ILE A 149 3.59 4.66 -2.37
N HIS A 150 2.68 5.43 -1.77
CA HIS A 150 1.34 5.65 -2.32
C HIS A 150 1.17 7.11 -2.73
N GLY A 151 1.27 7.38 -4.03
CA GLY A 151 1.17 8.73 -4.58
C GLY A 151 2.24 9.72 -4.07
N THR A 152 3.33 9.20 -3.48
CA THR A 152 4.45 9.99 -2.99
C THR A 152 5.70 9.85 -3.84
N SER A 153 6.15 10.95 -4.43
CA SER A 153 7.47 11.00 -5.08
C SER A 153 8.57 10.97 -4.03
N VAL A 154 9.50 10.03 -4.14
CA VAL A 154 10.60 9.81 -3.18
C VAL A 154 11.97 9.94 -3.87
N GLU A 155 12.86 10.70 -3.25
CA GLU A 155 14.24 10.88 -3.69
C GLU A 155 15.21 10.78 -2.50
N GLY A 156 16.23 9.92 -2.60
CA GLY A 156 17.25 9.84 -1.56
C GLY A 156 16.72 9.30 -0.23
N CYS A 157 15.67 8.48 -0.22
CA CYS A 157 14.95 8.13 0.99
C CYS A 157 15.25 6.72 1.52
N TYR A 158 15.03 6.53 2.82
CA TYR A 158 14.85 5.22 3.43
C TYR A 158 13.42 5.07 3.95
N ILE A 159 12.72 4.04 3.48
CA ILE A 159 11.37 3.70 3.91
C ILE A 159 11.42 2.36 4.64
N ALA A 160 11.21 2.39 5.95
CA ALA A 160 11.31 1.23 6.83
C ALA A 160 10.16 0.23 6.62
N PRO A 161 10.25 -0.98 7.22
CA PRO A 161 9.21 -1.99 7.11
C PRO A 161 7.85 -1.47 7.59
N PHE A 162 6.80 -1.80 6.84
CA PHE A 162 5.42 -1.35 7.06
C PHE A 162 5.23 0.16 7.18
N ALA A 163 6.21 0.98 6.80
CA ALA A 163 6.02 2.41 6.71
C ALA A 163 5.16 2.76 5.49
N THR A 164 4.39 3.84 5.60
CA THR A 164 3.55 4.35 4.52
C THR A 164 3.86 5.82 4.32
N VAL A 165 4.25 6.16 3.09
CA VAL A 165 4.26 7.55 2.63
C VAL A 165 3.12 7.73 1.65
N ASP A 166 2.26 8.72 1.93
CA ASP A 166 0.99 8.90 1.25
C ASP A 166 0.80 10.36 0.79
N LEU A 167 0.48 10.55 -0.49
CA LEU A 167 0.13 11.83 -1.12
C LEU A 167 1.04 13.01 -0.72
N CYS A 168 2.36 12.78 -0.73
CA CYS A 168 3.36 13.77 -0.31
C CYS A 168 4.58 13.78 -1.24
N THR A 169 5.62 14.56 -0.90
CA THR A 169 6.96 14.38 -1.48
C THR A 169 7.96 14.15 -0.35
N CYS A 170 8.95 13.27 -0.58
CA CYS A 170 10.01 13.00 0.38
C CYS A 170 11.37 13.10 -0.29
N ARG A 171 12.25 13.95 0.23
CA ARG A 171 13.62 14.15 -0.25
C ARG A 171 14.61 13.97 0.89
N ASN A 172 15.56 13.05 0.76
CA ASN A 172 16.56 12.77 1.79
C ASN A 172 15.96 12.43 3.17
N CYS A 173 14.80 11.78 3.19
CA CYS A 173 14.07 11.47 4.42
C CYS A 173 14.36 10.04 4.91
N ILE A 174 14.25 9.85 6.23
CA ILE A 174 14.19 8.53 6.87
C ILE A 174 12.80 8.37 7.47
N VAL A 175 12.09 7.35 7.02
CA VAL A 175 10.72 7.04 7.46
C VAL A 175 10.78 5.76 8.30
N GLY A 176 10.59 5.89 9.61
CA GLY A 176 10.74 4.80 10.59
C GLY A 176 9.70 3.69 10.48
N ASP A 177 9.96 2.54 11.11
CA ASP A 177 9.09 1.36 11.04
C ASP A 177 7.66 1.69 11.44
N PHE A 178 6.70 1.23 10.63
CA PHE A 178 5.28 1.45 10.88
C PHE A 178 4.87 2.92 11.07
N SER A 179 5.62 3.87 10.52
CA SER A 179 5.17 5.26 10.47
C SER A 179 4.27 5.50 9.25
N TYR A 180 3.26 6.34 9.41
CA TYR A 180 2.39 6.83 8.34
C TYR A 180 2.63 8.32 8.18
N VAL A 181 2.88 8.76 6.95
CA VAL A 181 3.20 10.16 6.66
C VAL A 181 2.41 10.67 5.47
N GLN A 182 1.62 11.71 5.71
CA GLN A 182 0.92 12.49 4.71
C GLN A 182 1.05 13.96 5.09
N ALA A 183 2.19 14.58 4.75
CA ALA A 183 2.58 15.86 5.33
C ALA A 183 3.14 16.89 4.33
N GLY A 184 2.71 16.82 3.06
CA GLY A 184 3.13 17.74 2.01
C GLY A 184 4.58 17.51 1.57
N ASP A 185 5.37 18.58 1.44
CA ASP A 185 6.76 18.48 1.00
C ASP A 185 7.73 18.28 2.16
N LEU A 186 8.38 17.11 2.22
CA LEU A 186 9.33 16.75 3.26
C LEU A 186 10.76 16.68 2.71
N SER A 187 11.70 17.28 3.43
CA SER A 187 13.11 17.32 3.03
C SER A 187 14.04 17.20 4.24
N GLY A 188 14.94 16.21 4.23
CA GLY A 188 15.91 15.97 5.31
C GLY A 188 15.30 15.50 6.64
N GLU A 189 14.03 15.10 6.62
CA GLU A 189 13.28 14.75 7.82
C GLU A 189 13.58 13.32 8.29
N ARG A 190 13.63 13.15 9.61
CA ARG A 190 13.64 11.83 10.26
C ARG A 190 12.31 11.64 10.96
N ILE A 191 11.49 10.74 10.42
CA ILE A 191 10.21 10.37 10.97
C ILE A 191 10.42 9.18 11.89
N GLU A 192 10.11 9.38 13.17
CA GLU A 192 10.25 8.34 14.19
C GLU A 192 9.33 7.15 13.91
N PRO A 193 9.77 5.93 14.25
CA PRO A 193 8.94 4.75 14.14
C PRO A 193 7.58 4.86 14.84
N GLY A 194 6.52 4.36 14.21
CA GLY A 194 5.17 4.36 14.74
C GLY A 194 4.53 5.75 14.85
N ARG A 195 5.12 6.77 14.23
CA ARG A 195 4.47 8.08 14.10
C ARG A 195 3.41 8.03 13.00
N ILE A 196 2.20 8.48 13.31
CA ILE A 196 1.17 8.79 12.31
C ILE A 196 1.12 10.31 12.22
N TRP A 197 1.49 10.85 11.07
CA TRP A 197 1.57 12.29 10.84
C TRP A 197 0.77 12.67 9.61
N ILE A 198 -0.30 13.44 9.83
CA ILE A 198 -1.17 13.95 8.77
C ILE A 198 -1.19 15.46 8.88
N ARG A 199 -0.75 16.15 7.83
CA ARG A 199 -0.66 17.61 7.84
C ARG A 199 -1.05 18.17 6.49
N GLN A 200 -1.99 19.11 6.54
CA GLN A 200 -2.27 20.01 5.43
C GLN A 200 -1.77 21.41 5.82
N PRO A 201 -0.68 21.91 5.21
CA PRO A 201 -0.08 23.19 5.59
C PRO A 201 -1.11 24.33 5.63
N GLY A 202 -1.16 25.03 6.77
CA GLY A 202 -2.08 26.16 6.98
C GLY A 202 -3.53 25.79 7.29
N VAL A 203 -3.88 24.50 7.28
CA VAL A 203 -5.25 24.03 7.54
C VAL A 203 -5.33 23.21 8.83
N PHE A 204 -4.61 22.09 8.90
CA PHE A 204 -4.59 21.24 10.09
C PHE A 204 -3.31 20.42 10.22
N GLU A 205 -3.10 19.89 11.41
CA GLU A 205 -2.07 18.90 11.72
C GLU A 205 -2.58 17.91 12.77
N LEU A 206 -2.45 16.62 12.47
CA LEU A 206 -2.67 15.49 13.37
C LEU A 206 -1.35 14.75 13.56
N ASN A 207 -1.02 14.47 14.82
CA ASN A 207 0.09 13.63 15.19
C ASN A 207 -0.37 12.55 16.18
N TYR A 208 0.04 11.31 15.95
CA TYR A 208 -0.01 10.25 16.94
C TYR A 208 1.34 9.56 16.99
N GLN A 209 1.76 9.12 18.17
CA GLN A 209 3.00 8.39 18.36
C GLN A 209 2.73 7.10 19.12
N HIS A 210 2.94 5.95 18.47
CA HIS A 210 2.89 4.64 19.14
C HIS A 210 3.90 4.57 20.29
N ASP A 211 3.55 3.83 21.34
CA ASP A 211 4.51 3.50 22.39
C ASP A 211 5.57 2.53 21.84
N ARG A 212 6.85 2.86 22.01
CA ARG A 212 7.93 2.07 21.41
C ARG A 212 7.96 0.63 21.93
N ASN A 213 7.71 0.42 23.21
CA ASN A 213 7.73 -0.92 23.80
C ASN A 213 6.57 -1.80 23.32
N VAL A 214 5.44 -1.18 22.95
CA VAL A 214 4.32 -1.86 22.33
C VAL A 214 4.65 -2.16 20.87
N LEU A 215 5.07 -1.14 20.12
CA LEU A 215 5.35 -1.26 18.69
C LEU A 215 6.40 -2.34 18.39
N ASP A 216 7.46 -2.42 19.19
CA ASP A 216 8.57 -3.36 18.97
C ASP A 216 8.14 -4.84 18.96
N LYS A 217 6.98 -5.16 19.58
CA LYS A 217 6.37 -6.49 19.54
C LYS A 217 5.76 -6.80 18.17
N PHE A 218 5.13 -5.81 17.56
CA PHE A 218 4.45 -5.95 16.28
C PHE A 218 5.42 -5.85 15.10
N ILE A 219 6.35 -4.91 15.19
CA ILE A 219 7.37 -4.70 14.18
C ILE A 219 8.59 -4.01 14.78
N SER A 220 9.75 -4.62 14.58
CA SER A 220 11.06 -4.05 14.90
C SER A 220 12.13 -4.64 14.00
N MET A 221 13.35 -4.12 14.11
CA MET A 221 14.53 -4.67 13.42
C MET A 221 15.35 -5.52 14.40
N ASP A 222 15.87 -6.66 13.95
CA ASP A 222 16.80 -7.48 14.70
C ASP A 222 18.25 -6.93 14.66
N ALA A 223 19.18 -7.66 15.27
CA ALA A 223 20.60 -7.28 15.32
C ALA A 223 21.26 -7.20 13.93
N ASN A 224 20.71 -7.92 12.94
CA ASN A 224 21.17 -7.94 11.55
C ASN A 224 20.34 -7.02 10.65
N LYS A 225 19.53 -6.11 11.24
CA LYS A 225 18.64 -5.21 10.51
C LYS A 225 17.64 -5.96 9.62
N ARG A 226 17.06 -7.05 10.14
CA ARG A 226 15.93 -7.75 9.52
C ARG A 226 14.64 -7.46 10.27
N PRO A 227 13.53 -7.25 9.54
CA PRO A 227 12.24 -7.02 10.18
C PRO A 227 11.78 -8.30 10.88
N LYS A 228 11.23 -8.13 12.08
CA LYS A 228 10.63 -9.19 12.91
C LYS A 228 9.42 -8.65 13.68
N GLY A 229 8.64 -9.56 14.27
CA GLY A 229 7.48 -9.23 15.08
C GLY A 229 6.19 -9.78 14.48
N VAL A 230 5.08 -9.57 15.18
CA VAL A 230 3.76 -10.14 14.85
C VAL A 230 3.38 -9.90 13.39
N PHE A 231 3.62 -8.71 12.83
CA PHE A 231 3.24 -8.42 11.43
C PHE A 231 4.04 -9.24 10.42
N MET A 232 5.33 -9.46 10.69
CA MET A 232 6.18 -10.28 9.83
C MET A 232 5.80 -11.74 9.92
N ASP A 233 5.59 -12.26 11.13
CA ASP A 233 5.19 -13.65 11.37
C ASP A 233 3.83 -13.94 10.73
N PHE A 234 2.89 -12.99 10.85
CA PHE A 234 1.59 -13.04 10.19
C PHE A 234 1.74 -13.11 8.66
N CYS A 235 2.45 -12.18 8.03
CA CYS A 235 2.58 -12.19 6.57
C CYS A 235 3.36 -13.42 6.04
N GLU A 236 4.40 -13.89 6.74
CA GLU A 236 5.15 -15.08 6.30
C GLU A 236 4.36 -16.37 6.49
N SER A 237 3.53 -16.49 7.53
CA SER A 237 2.72 -17.70 7.77
C SER A 237 1.66 -17.94 6.69
N HIS A 238 1.21 -16.91 5.99
CA HIS A 238 0.21 -16.99 4.90
C HIS A 238 0.82 -17.03 3.49
N LYS A 239 2.15 -16.94 3.38
CA LYS A 239 2.84 -16.84 2.10
C LYS A 239 2.70 -18.09 1.24
N ALA A 240 2.65 -19.27 1.85
CA ALA A 240 2.54 -20.53 1.14
C ALA A 240 1.20 -20.65 0.38
N ASP A 241 0.13 -20.04 0.90
CA ASP A 241 -1.18 -20.03 0.24
C ASP A 241 -1.18 -19.21 -1.06
N PHE A 242 -0.24 -18.28 -1.25
CA PHE A 242 -0.08 -17.54 -2.51
C PHE A 242 0.70 -18.33 -3.58
N GLU A 243 1.44 -19.39 -3.22
CA GLU A 243 2.24 -20.14 -4.21
C GLU A 243 1.39 -20.79 -5.32
N PRO A 244 0.26 -21.48 -5.02
CA PRO A 244 -0.59 -22.06 -6.07
C PRO A 244 -1.16 -21.01 -7.01
N VAL A 245 -1.51 -19.84 -6.47
CA VAL A 245 -2.08 -18.72 -7.21
C VAL A 245 -1.11 -18.21 -8.29
N TYR A 246 0.20 -18.32 -8.06
CA TYR A 246 1.24 -17.91 -9.02
C TYR A 246 1.69 -19.00 -9.99
N ASN A 247 1.23 -20.24 -9.81
CA ASN A 247 1.65 -21.38 -10.65
C ASN A 247 0.79 -21.57 -11.91
N ALA A 248 -0.35 -20.87 -12.01
CA ALA A 248 -1.23 -20.89 -13.18
C ALA A 248 -1.45 -19.47 -13.72
N ALA A 249 -1.58 -19.34 -15.05
CA ALA A 249 -1.83 -18.04 -15.68
C ALA A 249 -3.17 -17.42 -15.27
N GLN A 250 -4.16 -18.28 -15.00
CA GLN A 250 -5.47 -17.96 -14.45
C GLN A 250 -5.92 -19.14 -13.57
N PRO A 251 -5.67 -19.10 -12.25
CA PRO A 251 -6.19 -20.10 -11.33
C PRO A 251 -7.72 -20.08 -11.32
N GLU A 252 -8.34 -21.26 -11.27
CA GLU A 252 -9.80 -21.37 -11.11
C GLU A 252 -10.21 -20.88 -9.73
N ILE A 253 -11.23 -20.00 -9.70
CA ILE A 253 -11.91 -19.58 -8.48
C ILE A 253 -13.11 -20.51 -8.31
N SER A 254 -13.13 -21.27 -7.22
CA SER A 254 -14.17 -22.29 -6.98
C SER A 254 -15.52 -21.72 -6.54
N GLN A 255 -15.53 -20.49 -6.05
CA GLN A 255 -16.70 -19.79 -5.55
C GLN A 255 -17.42 -19.08 -6.70
N GLU A 256 -18.75 -19.04 -6.64
CA GLU A 256 -19.55 -18.25 -7.56
C GLU A 256 -19.32 -16.77 -7.29
N ILE A 257 -18.83 -16.04 -8.30
CA ILE A 257 -18.57 -14.60 -8.24
C ILE A 257 -19.61 -13.90 -9.11
N PRO A 258 -20.33 -12.89 -8.59
CA PRO A 258 -21.25 -12.10 -9.41
C PRO A 258 -20.55 -11.44 -10.61
N ASP A 259 -21.22 -11.37 -11.75
CA ASP A 259 -20.67 -10.78 -13.00
C ASP A 259 -20.26 -9.31 -12.84
N THR A 260 -20.83 -8.62 -11.85
CA THR A 260 -20.52 -7.21 -11.53
C THR A 260 -19.32 -7.04 -10.61
N SER A 261 -18.77 -8.14 -10.09
CA SER A 261 -17.65 -8.16 -9.16
C SER A 261 -16.37 -8.61 -9.87
N PHE A 262 -15.23 -8.26 -9.27
CA PHE A 262 -13.93 -8.76 -9.70
C PHE A 262 -13.18 -9.36 -8.53
N VAL A 263 -12.80 -10.62 -8.69
CA VAL A 263 -11.85 -11.29 -7.82
C VAL A 263 -10.61 -11.60 -8.65
N SER A 264 -9.51 -10.95 -8.29
CA SER A 264 -8.26 -11.16 -8.99
C SER A 264 -7.84 -12.62 -8.90
N HIS A 265 -7.49 -13.19 -10.05
CA HIS A 265 -6.79 -14.48 -10.16
C HIS A 265 -5.48 -14.55 -9.37
N TYR A 266 -4.97 -13.41 -8.90
CA TYR A 266 -3.76 -13.29 -8.11
C TYR A 266 -4.02 -12.98 -6.62
N SER A 267 -5.27 -13.12 -6.19
CA SER A 267 -5.69 -13.09 -4.78
C SER A 267 -5.81 -14.50 -4.21
N VAL A 268 -5.88 -14.62 -2.89
CA VAL A 268 -6.25 -15.88 -2.22
C VAL A 268 -7.70 -15.76 -1.77
N LEU A 269 -8.54 -16.69 -2.22
CA LEU A 269 -9.91 -16.87 -1.75
C LEU A 269 -10.07 -18.32 -1.25
N LYS A 270 -10.18 -18.51 0.06
CA LYS A 270 -10.13 -19.83 0.71
C LYS A 270 -11.26 -20.01 1.73
N GLY A 271 -11.66 -21.26 1.96
CA GLY A 271 -12.68 -21.57 2.97
C GLY A 271 -14.09 -21.15 2.56
N ASP A 272 -14.96 -20.94 3.55
CA ASP A 272 -16.35 -20.50 3.36
C ASP A 272 -16.41 -18.98 3.11
N CYS A 273 -16.11 -18.59 1.87
CA CYS A 273 -16.16 -17.21 1.43
C CYS A 273 -17.43 -16.91 0.62
N ALA A 274 -17.99 -15.71 0.83
CA ALA A 274 -19.09 -15.17 0.03
C ALA A 274 -18.75 -13.77 -0.48
N VAL A 275 -19.00 -13.54 -1.77
CA VAL A 275 -18.71 -12.27 -2.46
C VAL A 275 -20.04 -11.72 -3.00
N GLY A 276 -20.40 -10.51 -2.54
CA GLY A 276 -21.57 -9.77 -3.01
C GLY A 276 -21.37 -9.11 -4.38
N GLU A 277 -22.35 -8.33 -4.82
CA GLU A 277 -22.30 -7.57 -6.07
C GLU A 277 -21.34 -6.38 -5.97
N ASN A 278 -20.76 -5.97 -7.10
CA ASN A 278 -19.85 -4.82 -7.19
C ASN A 278 -18.62 -4.89 -6.26
N VAL A 279 -18.24 -6.09 -5.81
CA VAL A 279 -17.10 -6.29 -4.92
C VAL A 279 -15.81 -6.31 -5.74
N LEU A 280 -14.79 -5.60 -5.22
CA LEU A 280 -13.44 -5.64 -5.75
C LEU A 280 -12.50 -6.36 -4.79
N VAL A 281 -11.96 -7.51 -5.16
CA VAL A 281 -10.85 -8.19 -4.50
C VAL A 281 -9.62 -8.11 -5.41
N ALA A 282 -8.69 -7.22 -5.07
CA ALA A 282 -7.49 -7.00 -5.85
C ALA A 282 -6.46 -8.13 -5.68
N GLN A 283 -5.46 -8.17 -6.55
CA GLN A 283 -4.33 -9.09 -6.43
C GLN A 283 -3.64 -8.97 -5.07
N ARG A 284 -3.08 -10.07 -4.56
CA ARG A 284 -2.47 -10.16 -3.22
C ARG A 284 -3.39 -9.85 -2.05
N ALA A 285 -4.67 -9.60 -2.26
CA ALA A 285 -5.64 -9.69 -1.18
C ALA A 285 -5.76 -11.15 -0.72
N PHE A 286 -5.94 -11.35 0.58
CA PHE A 286 -6.10 -12.65 1.20
C PHE A 286 -7.44 -12.71 1.92
N ILE A 287 -8.34 -13.55 1.45
CA ILE A 287 -9.69 -13.70 1.98
C ILE A 287 -9.88 -15.15 2.44
N ASP A 288 -10.21 -15.35 3.72
CA ASP A 288 -10.43 -16.67 4.31
C ASP A 288 -11.65 -16.67 5.22
N ASN A 289 -12.58 -17.62 5.00
CA ASN A 289 -13.84 -17.78 5.74
C ASN A 289 -14.58 -16.46 6.03
N SER A 290 -14.71 -15.61 5.01
CA SER A 290 -15.20 -14.24 5.16
C SER A 290 -16.30 -13.88 4.17
N ARG A 291 -17.19 -12.98 4.60
CA ARG A 291 -18.31 -12.50 3.79
C ARG A 291 -18.08 -11.04 3.43
N LEU A 292 -17.98 -10.76 2.13
CA LEU A 292 -17.83 -9.41 1.58
C LEU A 292 -19.18 -8.96 1.02
N GLY A 293 -19.90 -8.10 1.75
CA GLY A 293 -21.15 -7.52 1.28
C GLY A 293 -20.96 -6.58 0.08
N ASP A 294 -22.06 -6.22 -0.58
CA ASP A 294 -22.05 -5.50 -1.85
C ASP A 294 -21.22 -4.21 -1.83
N GLY A 295 -20.47 -3.96 -2.90
CA GLY A 295 -19.61 -2.79 -3.05
C GLY A 295 -18.37 -2.77 -2.15
N SER A 296 -18.09 -3.86 -1.43
CA SER A 296 -16.87 -3.95 -0.60
C SER A 296 -15.60 -4.02 -1.46
N ASN A 297 -14.51 -3.54 -0.90
CA ASN A 297 -13.22 -3.44 -1.55
C ASN A 297 -12.11 -3.98 -0.65
N ALA A 298 -11.40 -5.00 -1.15
CA ALA A 298 -10.21 -5.59 -0.56
C ALA A 298 -9.01 -5.27 -1.46
N GLN A 299 -8.16 -4.33 -1.03
CA GLN A 299 -7.01 -3.86 -1.81
C GLN A 299 -5.79 -4.76 -1.66
N GLU A 300 -4.74 -4.52 -2.46
CA GLU A 300 -3.54 -5.34 -2.45
C GLU A 300 -2.90 -5.45 -1.07
N ASN A 301 -2.35 -6.63 -0.78
CA ASN A 301 -1.70 -6.97 0.48
C ASN A 301 -2.62 -6.89 1.71
N CYS A 302 -3.93 -6.69 1.54
CA CYS A 302 -4.87 -6.76 2.67
C CYS A 302 -5.24 -8.21 3.01
N TYR A 303 -5.68 -8.42 4.26
CA TYR A 303 -6.09 -9.72 4.78
C TYR A 303 -7.45 -9.59 5.46
N ILE A 304 -8.41 -10.42 5.08
CA ILE A 304 -9.76 -10.47 5.65
C ILE A 304 -10.05 -11.93 6.02
N ILE A 305 -10.04 -12.21 7.33
CA ILE A 305 -10.08 -13.58 7.87
C ILE A 305 -11.21 -13.68 8.90
N ASN A 306 -12.07 -14.70 8.78
CA ASN A 306 -13.18 -14.97 9.70
C ASN A 306 -14.06 -13.74 10.00
N SER A 307 -14.28 -12.89 8.99
CA SER A 307 -14.86 -11.56 9.16
C SER A 307 -16.08 -11.33 8.28
N ASN A 308 -17.01 -10.51 8.75
CA ASN A 308 -18.26 -10.19 8.06
C ASN A 308 -18.31 -8.70 7.74
N TYR A 309 -18.51 -8.38 6.46
CA TYR A 309 -18.61 -7.01 5.96
C TYR A 309 -20.06 -6.78 5.50
N GLU A 310 -20.74 -5.79 6.06
CA GLU A 310 -22.14 -5.47 5.70
C GLU A 310 -22.27 -4.91 4.27
N GLY A 311 -21.22 -4.28 3.74
CA GLY A 311 -21.16 -3.74 2.38
C GLY A 311 -20.52 -2.34 2.32
N MET A 312 -20.04 -1.97 1.14
CA MET A 312 -19.34 -0.70 0.87
C MET A 312 -18.13 -0.48 1.79
N ASN A 313 -17.57 -1.58 2.32
CA ASN A 313 -16.44 -1.55 3.24
C ASN A 313 -15.15 -1.50 2.44
N VAL A 314 -14.22 -0.62 2.81
CA VAL A 314 -12.92 -0.51 2.14
C VAL A 314 -11.83 -0.95 3.11
N THR A 315 -11.01 -1.91 2.69
CA THR A 315 -9.78 -2.30 3.40
C THR A 315 -8.58 -1.87 2.55
N ALA A 316 -7.91 -0.81 2.99
CA ALA A 316 -6.78 -0.24 2.28
C ALA A 316 -5.55 -1.17 2.30
N HIS A 317 -4.56 -0.81 1.48
CA HIS A 317 -3.35 -1.60 1.31
C HIS A 317 -2.69 -2.03 2.63
N GLY A 318 -2.40 -3.33 2.73
CA GLY A 318 -1.76 -3.91 3.92
C GLY A 318 -2.63 -4.01 5.17
N GLY A 319 -3.88 -3.55 5.13
CA GLY A 319 -4.86 -3.66 6.20
C GLY A 319 -5.20 -5.13 6.51
N LYS A 320 -5.37 -5.46 7.77
CA LYS A 320 -5.60 -6.83 8.25
C LYS A 320 -6.80 -6.81 9.18
N VAL A 321 -7.81 -7.62 8.87
CA VAL A 321 -9.09 -7.68 9.58
C VAL A 321 -9.39 -9.15 9.88
N ILE A 322 -9.30 -9.51 11.16
CA ILE A 322 -9.38 -10.89 11.63
C ILE A 322 -10.44 -10.99 12.73
N ASN A 323 -11.39 -11.91 12.58
CA ASN A 323 -12.50 -12.13 13.52
C ASN A 323 -13.30 -10.84 13.85
N CYS A 324 -13.60 -10.06 12.82
CA CYS A 324 -14.31 -8.78 12.97
C CYS A 324 -15.69 -8.79 12.28
N ASP A 325 -16.60 -7.94 12.78
CA ASP A 325 -17.88 -7.64 12.13
C ASP A 325 -17.91 -6.14 11.81
N LEU A 326 -17.90 -5.80 10.52
CA LEU A 326 -17.83 -4.42 10.04
C LEU A 326 -19.19 -4.01 9.49
N GLY A 327 -19.79 -2.99 10.11
CA GLY A 327 -20.98 -2.33 9.62
C GLY A 327 -20.72 -1.62 8.29
N ARG A 328 -21.77 -1.22 7.59
CA ARG A 328 -21.69 -0.66 6.24
C ARG A 328 -20.80 0.59 6.18
N LYS A 329 -20.09 0.78 5.06
CA LYS A 329 -19.28 1.98 4.76
C LYS A 329 -18.14 2.25 5.76
N THR A 330 -17.54 1.23 6.33
CA THR A 330 -16.33 1.43 7.14
C THR A 330 -15.09 1.53 6.26
N PHE A 331 -14.13 2.35 6.68
CA PHE A 331 -12.81 2.43 6.08
C PHE A 331 -11.75 1.91 7.04
N THR A 332 -11.00 0.90 6.61
CA THR A 332 -9.83 0.38 7.32
C THR A 332 -8.56 0.88 6.64
N GLY A 333 -7.85 1.82 7.27
CA GLY A 333 -6.67 2.46 6.70
C GLY A 333 -5.45 1.56 6.50
N PHE A 334 -4.43 2.11 5.83
CA PHE A 334 -3.19 1.40 5.48
C PHE A 334 -2.57 0.66 6.65
N ASN A 335 -2.08 -0.56 6.40
CA ASN A 335 -1.33 -1.36 7.37
C ASN A 335 -2.01 -1.56 8.75
N SER A 336 -3.29 -1.20 8.91
CA SER A 336 -4.01 -1.39 10.16
C SER A 336 -4.15 -2.88 10.48
N PHE A 337 -4.13 -3.22 11.77
CA PHE A 337 -4.23 -4.58 12.27
C PHE A 337 -5.39 -4.66 13.24
N LEU A 338 -6.54 -5.12 12.76
CA LEU A 338 -7.75 -5.36 13.55
C LEU A 338 -7.83 -6.85 13.82
N HIS A 339 -7.40 -7.25 15.00
CA HIS A 339 -7.30 -8.63 15.43
C HIS A 339 -8.23 -8.89 16.60
N GLY A 340 -9.39 -9.46 16.29
CA GLY A 340 -10.25 -10.13 17.25
C GLY A 340 -9.91 -11.62 17.38
N THR A 341 -10.56 -12.29 18.33
CA THR A 341 -10.58 -13.75 18.42
C THR A 341 -12.02 -14.26 18.31
N GLU A 342 -12.21 -15.58 18.25
CA GLU A 342 -13.56 -16.16 18.29
C GLU A 342 -14.33 -15.75 19.56
N ASP A 343 -13.64 -15.68 20.71
CA ASP A 343 -14.21 -15.30 22.01
C ASP A 343 -14.23 -13.77 22.24
N ALA A 344 -13.42 -13.01 21.50
CA ALA A 344 -13.22 -11.58 21.66
C ALA A 344 -13.26 -10.88 20.28
N ARG A 345 -14.41 -10.97 19.62
CA ARG A 345 -14.62 -10.32 18.31
C ARG A 345 -14.59 -8.80 18.43
N VAL A 346 -14.13 -8.14 17.37
CA VAL A 346 -14.20 -6.68 17.24
C VAL A 346 -15.37 -6.31 16.33
N LYS A 347 -16.33 -5.55 16.87
CA LYS A 347 -17.46 -5.01 16.12
C LYS A 347 -17.19 -3.56 15.78
N VAL A 348 -17.20 -3.23 14.49
CA VAL A 348 -17.02 -1.87 13.98
C VAL A 348 -18.36 -1.37 13.47
N GLY A 349 -18.87 -0.29 14.06
CA GLY A 349 -20.11 0.35 13.64
C GLY A 349 -20.04 0.91 12.22
N ARG A 350 -21.19 1.31 11.69
CA ARG A 350 -21.34 1.87 10.35
C ARG A 350 -20.60 3.19 10.21
N ASN A 351 -20.10 3.49 9.01
CA ASN A 351 -19.44 4.76 8.69
C ASN A 351 -18.23 5.08 9.60
N CYS A 352 -17.58 4.08 10.18
CA CYS A 352 -16.37 4.29 10.97
C CYS A 352 -15.15 4.48 10.06
N VAL A 353 -14.22 5.29 10.53
CA VAL A 353 -12.89 5.49 9.92
C VAL A 353 -11.86 4.96 10.89
N ILE A 354 -11.25 3.83 10.55
CA ILE A 354 -10.08 3.32 11.25
C ILE A 354 -8.85 3.92 10.58
N MET A 355 -8.17 4.82 11.29
CA MET A 355 -7.02 5.54 10.78
C MET A 355 -5.92 4.58 10.32
N PRO A 356 -5.07 4.99 9.36
CA PRO A 356 -3.89 4.23 8.99
C PRO A 356 -3.06 3.83 10.20
N HIS A 357 -2.49 2.63 10.18
CA HIS A 357 -1.56 2.13 11.18
C HIS A 357 -2.17 2.00 12.59
N THR A 358 -3.48 1.75 12.65
CA THR A 358 -4.18 1.42 13.90
C THR A 358 -3.95 -0.05 14.24
N ILE A 359 -3.73 -0.35 15.53
CA ILE A 359 -3.54 -1.70 16.04
C ILE A 359 -4.64 -1.97 17.07
N ILE A 360 -5.57 -2.85 16.72
CA ILE A 360 -6.54 -3.44 17.65
C ILE A 360 -6.11 -4.89 17.86
N ASP A 361 -5.64 -5.23 19.06
CA ASP A 361 -5.26 -6.60 19.45
C ASP A 361 -6.09 -7.03 20.66
N ALA A 362 -7.32 -7.45 20.36
CA ALA A 362 -8.40 -7.59 21.33
C ALA A 362 -8.12 -8.73 22.32
N VAL A 363 -8.26 -8.42 23.61
CA VAL A 363 -8.25 -9.42 24.70
C VAL A 363 -9.63 -9.64 25.32
N GLU A 364 -10.60 -8.83 24.91
CA GLU A 364 -12.02 -8.91 25.22
C GLU A 364 -12.81 -8.41 24.01
N ALA A 365 -14.11 -8.67 23.96
CA ALA A 365 -14.95 -8.13 22.90
C ALA A 365 -14.93 -6.59 22.92
N ILE A 366 -14.75 -5.98 21.75
CA ILE A 366 -14.72 -4.53 21.57
C ILE A 366 -15.85 -4.13 20.63
N GLU A 367 -16.61 -3.11 21.01
CA GLU A 367 -17.66 -2.52 20.19
C GLU A 367 -17.35 -1.04 19.94
N ILE A 368 -17.12 -0.71 18.67
CA ILE A 368 -16.86 0.64 18.18
C ILE A 368 -18.17 1.23 17.67
N PRO A 369 -18.66 2.35 18.22
CA PRO A 369 -19.93 2.95 17.80
C PRO A 369 -19.89 3.46 16.36
N ASP A 370 -21.06 3.55 15.72
CA ASP A 370 -21.23 4.15 14.39
C ASP A 370 -20.60 5.56 14.30
N GLY A 371 -20.07 5.88 13.13
CA GLY A 371 -19.52 7.21 12.83
C GLY A 371 -18.30 7.58 13.68
N SER A 372 -17.51 6.61 14.12
CA SER A 372 -16.31 6.83 14.94
C SER A 372 -15.04 6.97 14.09
N LEU A 373 -14.17 7.89 14.48
CA LEU A 373 -12.76 7.93 14.10
C LEU A 373 -11.94 7.17 15.14
N VAL A 374 -11.13 6.20 14.72
CA VAL A 374 -10.37 5.31 15.61
C VAL A 374 -8.89 5.29 15.23
N TRP A 375 -7.99 5.30 16.21
CA TRP A 375 -6.53 5.27 15.97
C TRP A 375 -5.77 4.48 17.03
N GLY A 376 -4.44 4.41 16.87
CA GLY A 376 -3.54 4.03 17.95
C GLY A 376 -3.55 2.55 18.32
N TYR A 377 -3.49 2.24 19.62
CA TYR A 377 -3.37 0.88 20.14
C TYR A 377 -4.50 0.57 21.12
N ILE A 378 -5.28 -0.47 20.83
CA ILE A 378 -6.51 -0.82 21.54
C ILE A 378 -6.52 -2.33 21.81
N ARG A 379 -6.74 -2.73 23.07
CA ARG A 379 -6.91 -4.15 23.44
C ARG A 379 -8.22 -4.44 24.16
N THR A 380 -8.77 -3.41 24.79
CA THR A 380 -9.97 -3.46 25.62
C THR A 380 -10.93 -2.33 25.25
N GLN A 381 -12.19 -2.44 25.68
CA GLN A 381 -13.17 -1.37 25.54
C GLN A 381 -12.73 -0.09 26.28
N GLU A 382 -11.92 -0.22 27.34
CA GLU A 382 -11.36 0.92 28.06
C GLU A 382 -10.28 1.64 27.24
N ASP A 383 -9.40 0.89 26.57
CA ASP A 383 -8.40 1.49 25.68
C ASP A 383 -9.06 2.28 24.55
N LEU A 384 -10.19 1.77 24.02
CA LEU A 384 -10.94 2.42 22.94
C LEU A 384 -11.35 3.85 23.33
N LYS A 385 -11.73 4.11 24.58
CA LYS A 385 -12.16 5.44 25.05
C LYS A 385 -11.08 6.52 24.88
N ASN A 386 -9.81 6.13 24.87
CA ASN A 386 -8.67 7.05 24.69
C ASN A 386 -8.16 7.08 23.24
N ASN A 387 -8.80 6.35 22.34
CA ASN A 387 -8.36 6.12 20.97
C ASN A 387 -9.52 6.16 19.97
N THR A 388 -10.63 6.80 20.37
CA THR A 388 -11.80 7.00 19.53
C THR A 388 -12.42 8.37 19.79
N ILE A 389 -13.08 8.93 18.78
CA ILE A 389 -14.00 10.06 18.92
C ILE A 389 -15.07 9.96 17.83
N ALA A 390 -16.30 10.38 18.09
CA ALA A 390 -17.30 10.49 17.05
C ALA A 390 -16.86 11.52 16.00
N LEU A 391 -17.00 11.21 14.71
CA LEU A 391 -16.63 12.10 13.60
C LEU A 391 -17.38 13.44 13.68
N GLU A 392 -18.67 13.40 14.05
CA GLU A 392 -19.50 14.60 14.22
C GLU A 392 -19.05 15.47 15.41
N GLU A 393 -18.48 14.86 16.44
CA GLU A 393 -17.90 15.60 17.56
C GLU A 393 -16.54 16.18 17.16
N PHE A 394 -15.72 15.39 16.48
CA PHE A 394 -14.37 15.77 16.08
C PHE A 394 -14.38 16.94 15.11
N SER A 395 -15.27 16.95 14.12
CA SER A 395 -15.38 18.03 13.12
C SER A 395 -15.62 19.42 13.73
N LYS A 396 -16.12 19.49 14.97
CA LYS A 396 -16.39 20.73 15.70
C LYS A 396 -15.19 21.23 16.51
N ARG A 397 -14.05 20.54 16.47
CA ARG A 397 -12.85 20.84 17.28
C ARG A 397 -11.83 21.64 16.46
N ASN A 398 -11.15 22.57 17.13
CA ASN A 398 -9.95 23.24 16.57
C ASN A 398 -8.65 22.71 17.16
N SER A 399 -8.75 21.96 18.26
CA SER A 399 -7.65 21.25 18.88
C SER A 399 -8.18 20.07 19.69
N LEU A 400 -7.38 19.02 19.77
CA LEU A 400 -7.66 17.86 20.59
C LEU A 400 -6.34 17.28 21.09
N SER A 401 -6.33 16.82 22.34
CA SER A 401 -5.29 15.97 22.89
C SER A 401 -5.97 14.83 23.59
N LEU A 402 -5.85 13.61 23.05
CA LEU A 402 -6.50 12.42 23.57
C LEU A 402 -5.53 11.25 23.51
N GLY A 403 -5.16 10.72 24.68
CA GLY A 403 -4.10 9.73 24.80
C GLY A 403 -2.77 10.27 24.25
N ARG A 404 -2.26 9.61 23.21
CA ARG A 404 -1.00 9.98 22.51
C ARG A 404 -1.25 10.70 21.19
N MET A 405 -2.49 11.06 20.89
CA MET A 405 -2.86 11.84 19.71
C MET A 405 -2.98 13.31 20.07
N SER A 406 -2.43 14.16 19.21
CA SER A 406 -2.66 15.60 19.20
C SER A 406 -3.18 16.05 17.84
N PHE A 407 -4.10 17.00 17.86
CA PHE A 407 -4.66 17.64 16.68
C PHE A 407 -4.73 19.15 16.89
N THR A 408 -4.44 19.90 15.83
CA THR A 408 -4.62 21.36 15.76
C THR A 408 -5.08 21.78 14.37
N GLY A 409 -5.96 22.78 14.30
CA GLY A 409 -6.45 23.36 13.04
C GLY A 409 -7.89 22.97 12.74
N ASP A 410 -8.27 22.98 11.48
CA ASP A 410 -9.65 22.74 11.03
C ASP A 410 -9.99 21.24 10.97
N ALA A 411 -10.70 20.73 11.99
CA ALA A 411 -11.12 19.33 12.02
C ALA A 411 -12.26 19.02 11.05
N GLU A 412 -13.09 20.00 10.68
CA GLU A 412 -14.14 19.82 9.69
C GLU A 412 -13.50 19.53 8.32
N ALA A 413 -12.48 20.29 7.94
CA ALA A 413 -11.68 20.04 6.74
C ALA A 413 -11.04 18.65 6.76
N PHE A 414 -10.49 18.22 7.91
CA PHE A 414 -9.92 16.87 8.07
C PHE A 414 -10.97 15.78 7.84
N VAL A 415 -12.12 15.85 8.52
CA VAL A 415 -13.20 14.85 8.42
C VAL A 415 -13.76 14.79 7.00
N ASN A 416 -14.00 15.95 6.39
CA ASN A 416 -14.49 16.05 5.01
C ASN A 416 -13.48 15.46 4.01
N GLY A 417 -12.17 15.65 4.24
CA GLY A 417 -11.11 15.06 3.43
C GLY A 417 -11.14 13.52 3.45
N PHE A 418 -11.31 12.91 4.62
CA PHE A 418 -11.46 11.45 4.74
C PHE A 418 -12.76 10.95 4.11
N ALA A 419 -13.89 11.61 4.37
CA ALA A 419 -15.17 11.23 3.78
C ALA A 419 -15.12 11.27 2.25
N HIS A 420 -14.56 12.35 1.68
CA HIS A 420 -14.35 12.47 0.23
C HIS A 420 -13.44 11.36 -0.32
N ARG A 421 -12.34 11.04 0.38
CA ARG A 421 -11.43 9.96 -0.04
C ARG A 421 -12.14 8.61 -0.11
N ILE A 422 -12.97 8.28 0.89
CA ILE A 422 -13.69 6.99 0.93
C ILE A 422 -14.69 6.90 -0.21
N GLU A 423 -15.50 7.95 -0.42
CA GLU A 423 -16.47 7.98 -1.51
C GLU A 423 -15.80 7.90 -2.87
N HIS A 424 -14.69 8.61 -3.06
CA HIS A 424 -13.90 8.52 -4.30
C HIS A 424 -13.35 7.11 -4.54
N ILE A 425 -12.85 6.43 -3.50
CA ILE A 425 -12.38 5.04 -3.62
C ILE A 425 -13.55 4.10 -4.00
N LEU A 426 -14.72 4.26 -3.39
CA LEU A 426 -15.89 3.44 -3.71
C LEU A 426 -16.36 3.66 -5.16
N GLU A 427 -16.36 4.92 -5.61
CA GLU A 427 -16.72 5.29 -6.99
C GLU A 427 -15.72 4.71 -8.00
N GLU A 428 -14.43 4.98 -7.85
CA GLU A 428 -13.38 4.48 -8.77
C GLU A 428 -13.32 2.96 -8.82
N ASN A 429 -13.67 2.28 -7.73
CA ASN A 429 -13.72 0.82 -7.69
C ASN A 429 -15.01 0.23 -8.26
N GLY A 430 -16.02 1.05 -8.57
CA GLY A 430 -17.27 0.61 -9.16
C GLY A 430 -18.23 0.01 -8.16
N ALA A 431 -18.13 0.39 -6.88
CA ALA A 431 -19.03 -0.08 -5.82
C ALA A 431 -20.49 0.33 -6.09
N TYR A 432 -20.70 1.44 -6.80
CA TYR A 432 -22.00 1.99 -7.19
C TYR A 432 -22.44 1.59 -8.61
N PHE A 433 -21.79 0.60 -9.23
CA PHE A 433 -22.12 0.18 -10.58
C PHE A 433 -23.58 -0.27 -10.70
N ASP A 434 -24.27 0.29 -11.68
CA ASP A 434 -25.70 0.09 -11.94
C ASP A 434 -25.99 -0.62 -13.28
N GLY A 435 -24.95 -1.18 -13.90
CA GLY A 435 -25.01 -1.77 -15.23
C GLY A 435 -24.63 -0.82 -16.37
N SER A 436 -24.43 0.48 -16.09
CA SER A 436 -24.04 1.46 -17.11
C SER A 436 -22.51 1.67 -17.17
N PRO A 437 -21.94 1.92 -18.37
CA PRO A 437 -20.51 2.23 -18.50
C PRO A 437 -20.04 3.46 -17.71
N GLU A 438 -20.97 4.36 -17.34
CA GLU A 438 -20.68 5.61 -16.62
C GLU A 438 -20.34 5.36 -15.15
N THR A 439 -20.97 4.36 -14.54
CA THR A 439 -20.76 3.98 -13.13
C THR A 439 -19.76 2.83 -12.97
N ALA A 440 -19.21 2.33 -14.09
CA ALA A 440 -18.23 1.26 -14.09
C ALA A 440 -16.89 1.75 -13.51
N GLY A 441 -16.35 1.01 -12.54
CA GLY A 441 -15.03 1.24 -11.95
C GLY A 441 -14.09 0.05 -12.14
N HIS A 442 -13.06 -0.04 -11.31
CA HIS A 442 -12.05 -1.12 -11.38
C HIS A 442 -12.66 -2.52 -11.30
N ALA A 443 -13.70 -2.74 -10.49
CA ALA A 443 -14.36 -4.05 -10.41
C ALA A 443 -14.95 -4.52 -11.75
N GLN A 444 -15.32 -3.60 -12.64
CA GLN A 444 -15.88 -3.96 -13.95
C GLN A 444 -14.83 -3.84 -15.06
N LYS A 445 -13.90 -2.88 -14.96
CA LYS A 445 -12.88 -2.61 -16.00
C LYS A 445 -11.70 -3.58 -15.96
N THR A 446 -11.37 -4.14 -14.80
CA THR A 446 -10.14 -4.95 -14.62
C THR A 446 -10.35 -6.44 -14.92
N GLN A 447 -11.55 -6.85 -15.35
CA GLN A 447 -11.90 -8.26 -15.57
C GLN A 447 -11.04 -8.95 -16.67
N GLU A 448 -10.48 -8.20 -17.63
CA GLU A 448 -9.70 -8.76 -18.76
C GLU A 448 -8.17 -8.63 -18.62
N VAL A 449 -7.63 -8.47 -17.40
CA VAL A 449 -6.17 -8.40 -17.19
C VAL A 449 -5.50 -9.79 -17.30
N SER A 450 -4.39 -9.86 -18.03
CA SER A 450 -3.50 -11.03 -18.05
C SER A 450 -2.08 -10.66 -17.62
N TYR A 451 -1.30 -11.58 -17.06
CA TYR A 451 0.08 -11.33 -16.64
C TYR A 451 1.07 -12.21 -17.40
N ASN A 452 2.09 -11.57 -17.96
CA ASN A 452 3.17 -12.22 -18.69
C ASN A 452 4.44 -12.28 -17.86
N THR A 453 5.21 -13.35 -18.00
CA THR A 453 6.45 -13.56 -17.25
C THR A 453 7.65 -12.87 -17.89
N VAL A 454 8.53 -12.35 -17.05
CA VAL A 454 9.88 -11.87 -17.38
C VAL A 454 10.89 -12.71 -16.60
N GLN A 455 11.87 -13.27 -17.30
CA GLN A 455 12.90 -14.12 -16.70
C GLN A 455 14.25 -13.40 -16.61
N ALA A 456 14.96 -13.60 -15.50
CA ALA A 456 16.33 -13.13 -15.31
C ALA A 456 17.37 -14.08 -15.96
N TYR A 457 18.59 -13.60 -16.17
CA TYR A 457 19.70 -14.47 -16.52
C TYR A 457 19.92 -15.52 -15.41
N MET A 458 19.93 -16.80 -15.80
CA MET A 458 20.07 -17.93 -14.85
C MET A 458 21.53 -18.23 -14.46
N GLY A 459 22.50 -17.73 -15.22
CA GLY A 459 23.93 -18.07 -15.07
C GLY A 459 24.88 -16.96 -15.52
N GLY A 460 26.18 -17.19 -15.31
CA GLY A 460 27.25 -16.27 -15.74
C GLY A 460 27.35 -14.97 -14.95
N GLU A 461 28.07 -13.99 -15.51
CA GLU A 461 28.32 -12.70 -14.87
C GLU A 461 27.03 -11.93 -14.57
N TYR A 462 26.03 -12.03 -15.45
CA TYR A 462 24.72 -11.36 -15.37
C TYR A 462 23.67 -12.09 -14.54
N LYS A 463 23.96 -13.29 -13.98
CA LYS A 463 22.99 -14.05 -13.17
C LYS A 463 22.24 -13.16 -12.17
N GLY A 464 20.90 -13.19 -12.25
CA GLY A 464 19.97 -12.42 -11.41
C GLY A 464 19.53 -11.06 -11.96
N LEU A 465 20.10 -10.59 -13.08
CA LEU A 465 19.63 -9.39 -13.79
C LEU A 465 18.65 -9.77 -14.90
N CYS A 466 17.77 -8.85 -15.25
CA CYS A 466 16.93 -8.95 -16.44
C CYS A 466 17.66 -8.33 -17.66
N PRO A 467 17.42 -8.83 -18.88
CA PRO A 467 17.88 -8.15 -20.09
C PRO A 467 17.21 -6.78 -20.20
N THR A 468 17.82 -5.87 -20.98
CA THR A 468 17.16 -4.62 -21.33
C THR A 468 15.96 -4.93 -22.22
N MET A 469 14.79 -4.45 -21.80
CA MET A 469 13.51 -4.73 -22.48
C MET A 469 12.71 -3.44 -22.63
N LEU A 470 12.02 -3.35 -23.76
CA LEU A 470 11.04 -2.31 -24.04
C LEU A 470 9.76 -2.99 -24.55
N ILE A 471 8.68 -2.84 -23.79
CA ILE A 471 7.36 -3.39 -24.10
C ILE A 471 6.43 -2.21 -24.31
N LYS A 472 5.81 -2.15 -25.49
CA LYS A 472 4.94 -1.05 -25.91
C LYS A 472 3.65 -1.59 -26.51
N PRO A 473 2.59 -0.77 -26.61
CA PRO A 473 1.38 -1.14 -27.30
C PRO A 473 1.67 -1.43 -28.77
N LEU A 474 0.80 -2.21 -29.41
CA LEU A 474 0.83 -2.37 -30.86
C LEU A 474 0.60 -1.00 -31.51
N THR A 475 1.51 -0.59 -32.39
CA THR A 475 1.34 0.62 -33.21
C THR A 475 0.70 0.22 -34.53
N HIS A 476 -0.42 0.84 -34.89
CA HIS A 476 -1.03 0.72 -36.22
C HIS A 476 -0.29 1.59 -37.24
#